data_AF-A0A2A2M504-F1
#
_entry.id   AF-A0A2A2M504-F1
#
_cell.length_a   1.000
_cell.length_b   1.000
_cell.length_c   1.000
_cell.angle_alpha   90.00
_cell.angle_beta   90.00
_cell.angle_gamma   90.00
#
_symmetry.space_group_name_H-M   'P 1'
#
loop_
_entity.id
_entity.type
_entity.pdbx_description
1 polymer ?
#
loop_
_entity_poly.entity_id
_entity_poly.type
_entity_poly.pdbx_seq_one_letter_code
_entity_poly.pdbx_strand_id
1 'polypeptide(L)'
;MCFVNKLDRTGADFYFCVNSIIERLGAKPAVLYLPIGVEGGFKGLVDLVENRAIIWLEESLGAKFEYQDIPADMVEKAAKYRNDLIELAVEQDDEAMEAR
;
A
#
# COMPACT_ATOMS: atom_id res chain seq x y z
N MET A 1 -7.82 10.28 -6.38
CA MET A 1 -6.70 9.71 -5.60
C MET A 1 -7.04 9.84 -4.12
N CYS A 2 -6.85 8.79 -3.32
CA CYS A 2 -7.16 8.77 -1.89
C CYS A 2 -5.86 8.74 -1.07
N PHE A 3 -5.77 9.58 -0.04
CA PHE A 3 -4.65 9.57 0.91
C PHE A 3 -5.19 9.21 2.30
N VAL A 4 -4.84 8.02 2.78
CA VAL A 4 -5.20 7.56 4.12
C VAL A 4 -4.20 8.14 5.11
N ASN A 5 -4.62 9.13 5.88
CA ASN A 5 -3.78 9.88 6.82
C ASN A 5 -3.93 9.36 8.26
N LYS A 6 -3.02 9.80 9.14
CA LYS A 6 -3.03 9.55 10.60
C LYS A 6 -2.87 8.08 10.97
N LEU A 7 -2.06 7.35 10.21
CA LEU A 7 -1.76 5.93 10.46
C LEU A 7 -0.91 5.71 11.73
N ASP A 8 -0.37 6.78 12.29
CA ASP A 8 0.38 6.87 13.55
C ASP A 8 -0.51 6.95 14.80
N ARG A 9 -1.84 7.11 14.65
CA ARG A 9 -2.77 7.27 15.79
C ARG A 9 -3.36 5.95 16.25
N THR A 10 -3.69 5.88 17.54
CA THR A 10 -4.43 4.75 18.12
C THR A 10 -5.74 4.47 17.38
N GLY A 11 -5.98 3.20 17.06
CA GLY A 11 -7.14 2.75 16.30
C GLY A 11 -7.02 2.97 14.79
N ALA A 12 -5.84 3.33 14.28
CA ALA A 12 -5.61 3.43 12.85
C ALA A 12 -5.66 2.04 12.19
N ASP A 13 -6.57 1.89 11.24
CA ASP A 13 -6.70 0.68 10.42
C ASP A 13 -6.86 1.05 8.95
N PHE A 14 -5.78 0.82 8.20
CA PHE A 14 -5.74 1.06 6.76
C PHE A 14 -6.73 0.15 6.01
N TYR A 15 -6.83 -1.12 6.37
CA TYR A 15 -7.66 -2.11 5.67
C TYR A 15 -9.14 -1.81 5.88
N PHE A 16 -9.51 -1.39 7.09
CA PHE A 16 -10.86 -0.90 7.37
C PHE A 16 -11.21 0.33 6.53
N CYS A 17 -10.25 1.27 6.36
CA CYS A 17 -10.45 2.46 5.54
C CYS A 17 -10.66 2.09 4.06
N VAL A 18 -9.84 1.18 3.52
CA VAL A 18 -10.00 0.65 2.16
C VAL A 18 -11.35 -0.04 1.99
N ASN A 19 -11.75 -0.90 2.93
CA ASN A 19 -13.04 -1.58 2.87
C ASN A 19 -14.22 -0.59 2.93
N SER A 20 -14.11 0.45 3.75
CA SER A 20 -15.12 1.52 3.82
C SER A 20 -15.27 2.26 2.50
N ILE A 21 -14.18 2.49 1.75
CA ILE A 21 -14.24 3.08 0.42
C ILE A 21 -15.00 2.17 -0.54
N ILE A 22 -14.74 0.86 -0.50
CA ILE A 22 -15.42 -0.13 -1.33
C ILE A 22 -16.91 -0.17 -1.01
N GLU A 23 -17.27 -0.39 0.26
CA GLU A 23 -18.66 -0.61 0.68
C GLU A 23 -19.51 0.66 0.58
N ARG A 24 -18.98 1.82 0.95
CA ARG A 24 -19.77 3.07 1.04
C ARG A 24 -19.81 3.86 -0.25
N LEU A 25 -18.74 3.80 -1.04
CA LEU A 25 -18.64 4.57 -2.29
C LEU A 25 -18.82 3.69 -3.53
N GLY A 26 -18.86 2.35 -3.37
CA GLY A 26 -18.97 1.42 -4.50
C GLY A 26 -17.74 1.47 -5.43
N ALA A 27 -16.60 1.95 -4.94
CA ALA A 27 -15.40 2.11 -5.75
C ALA A 27 -14.53 0.84 -5.72
N LYS A 28 -13.75 0.61 -6.79
CA LYS A 28 -12.70 -0.41 -6.85
C LYS A 28 -11.33 0.28 -6.71
N PRO A 29 -10.79 0.47 -5.48
CA PRO A 29 -9.58 1.24 -5.28
C PRO A 29 -8.33 0.47 -5.75
N ALA A 30 -7.49 1.12 -6.55
CA ALA A 30 -6.13 0.67 -6.83
C ALA A 30 -5.24 0.99 -5.61
N VAL A 31 -4.95 -0.02 -4.79
CA VAL A 31 -4.04 0.16 -3.65
C VAL A 31 -2.61 0.21 -4.16
N LEU A 32 -1.94 1.35 -3.98
CA LEU A 32 -0.56 1.57 -4.43
C LEU A 32 0.48 1.32 -3.33
N TYR A 33 0.09 1.56 -2.08
CA TYR A 33 0.98 1.47 -0.93
C TYR A 33 0.32 0.72 0.22
N LEU A 34 1.10 -0.09 0.95
CA LEU A 34 0.68 -0.69 2.22
C LEU A 34 1.50 -0.11 3.37
N PRO A 35 0.90 0.23 4.52
CA PRO A 35 1.66 0.73 5.65
C PRO A 35 2.48 -0.37 6.33
N ILE A 36 3.73 -0.02 6.65
CA ILE A 36 4.63 -0.85 7.45
C ILE A 36 4.48 -0.43 8.91
N GLY A 37 3.84 -1.30 9.69
CA GLY A 37 3.39 -0.99 11.04
C GLY A 37 2.19 -0.05 11.07
N VAL A 38 1.67 0.19 12.27
CA VAL A 38 0.56 1.10 12.56
C VAL A 38 0.80 1.74 13.93
N GLU A 39 0.09 2.83 14.21
CA GLU A 39 0.20 3.55 15.47
C GLU A 39 1.66 3.95 15.76
N GLY A 40 2.14 3.74 16.99
CA GLY A 40 3.54 3.99 17.36
C GLY A 40 4.57 3.11 16.64
N GLY A 41 4.15 2.08 15.91
CA GLY A 41 5.00 1.23 15.09
C GLY A 41 5.04 1.61 13.61
N PHE A 42 4.33 2.67 13.19
CA PHE A 42 4.32 3.13 11.81
C PHE A 42 5.68 3.72 11.42
N LYS A 43 6.36 3.07 10.47
CA LYS A 43 7.76 3.41 10.11
C LYS A 43 8.03 3.51 8.61
N GLY A 44 7.05 3.20 7.77
CA GLY A 44 7.28 3.09 6.35
C GLY A 44 6.07 2.69 5.53
N LEU A 45 6.30 2.52 4.24
CA LEU A 45 5.34 2.01 3.27
C LEU A 45 5.98 0.90 2.44
N VAL A 46 5.20 -0.08 2.03
CA VAL A 46 5.52 -0.95 0.90
C VAL A 46 4.98 -0.27 -0.35
N ASP A 47 5.84 -0.02 -1.31
CA ASP A 47 5.51 0.41 -2.67
C ASP A 47 5.23 -0.83 -3.52
N LEU A 48 3.97 -1.00 -3.94
CA LEU A 48 3.54 -2.16 -4.72
C LEU A 48 3.88 -2.03 -6.21
N VAL A 49 4.12 -0.81 -6.70
CA VAL A 49 4.49 -0.54 -8.09
C VAL A 49 5.94 -0.95 -8.31
N GLU A 50 6.83 -0.41 -7.49
CA GLU A 50 8.27 -0.70 -7.53
C GLU A 50 8.63 -2.00 -6.78
N ASN A 51 7.66 -2.61 -6.09
CA ASN A 51 7.79 -3.86 -5.33
C ASN A 51 8.92 -3.83 -4.29
N ARG A 52 8.95 -2.79 -3.46
CA ARG A 52 9.99 -2.53 -2.44
C ARG A 52 9.44 -1.82 -1.21
N ALA A 53 10.18 -1.83 -0.12
CA ALA A 53 9.86 -1.04 1.07
C ALA A 53 10.51 0.36 1.02
N ILE A 54 9.83 1.34 1.60
CA ILE A 54 10.27 2.70 1.84
C ILE A 54 10.23 2.89 3.36
N ILE A 55 11.39 3.03 3.99
CA ILE A 55 11.51 3.17 5.44
C ILE A 55 12.01 4.57 5.77
N TRP A 56 11.30 5.29 6.65
CA TRP A 56 11.75 6.60 7.12
C TRP A 56 12.82 6.46 8.21
N LEU A 57 13.85 7.29 8.12
CA LEU A 57 14.90 7.34 9.12
C LEU A 57 14.48 8.28 10.26
N GLU A 58 14.30 7.73 11.46
CA GLU A 58 13.84 8.46 12.66
C GLU A 58 14.70 9.70 12.97
N GLU A 59 16.02 9.61 12.76
CA GLU A 59 17.00 10.67 13.01
C GLU A 59 16.75 11.94 12.18
N SER A 60 15.97 11.82 11.10
CA SER A 60 15.75 12.91 10.13
C SER A 60 14.39 13.59 10.28
N LEU A 61 13.60 13.29 11.32
CA LEU A 61 12.19 13.71 11.43
C LEU A 61 11.38 13.34 10.18
N GLY A 62 11.71 12.21 9.54
CA GLY A 62 11.08 11.73 8.30
C GLY A 62 11.55 12.43 7.02
N ALA A 63 12.55 13.32 7.06
CA ALA A 63 13.08 13.99 5.88
C ALA A 63 13.94 13.08 4.98
N LYS A 64 14.46 11.98 5.53
CA LYS A 64 15.22 10.96 4.82
C LYS A 64 14.51 9.62 4.91
N PHE A 65 14.59 8.87 3.81
CA PHE A 65 14.09 7.51 3.72
C PHE A 65 15.09 6.64 2.95
N GLU A 66 14.96 5.34 3.12
CA GLU A 66 15.74 4.34 2.41
C GLU A 66 14.82 3.33 1.72
N TYR A 67 15.27 2.85 0.57
CA TYR A 67 14.64 1.72 -0.10
C TYR A 67 15.23 0.41 0.44
N GLN A 68 14.36 -0.52 0.79
CA GLN A 68 14.74 -1.82 1.34
C GLN A 68 13.86 -2.92 0.74
N ASP A 69 14.23 -4.17 0.99
CA ASP A 69 13.36 -5.31 0.69
C ASP A 69 12.07 -5.25 1.53
N ILE A 70 11.00 -5.82 0.99
CA ILE A 70 9.72 -5.91 1.69
C ILE A 70 9.92 -6.74 2.97
N PRO A 71 9.47 -6.24 4.15
CA PRO A 71 9.56 -6.99 5.40
C PRO A 71 8.95 -8.39 5.27
N ALA A 72 9.60 -9.40 5.85
CA ALA A 72 9.23 -10.81 5.70
C ALA A 72 7.77 -11.10 6.10
N ASP A 73 7.27 -10.41 7.11
CA ASP A 73 5.89 -10.48 7.61
C ASP A 73 4.85 -9.84 6.67
N MET A 74 5.30 -9.09 5.67
CA MET A 74 4.46 -8.41 4.69
C MET A 74 4.56 -9.00 3.28
N VAL A 75 5.52 -9.87 2.98
CA VAL A 75 5.76 -10.40 1.63
C VAL A 75 4.50 -11.02 1.01
N GLU A 76 3.82 -11.92 1.73
CA GLU A 76 2.61 -12.57 1.22
C GLU A 76 1.48 -11.56 0.95
N LYS A 77 1.31 -10.61 1.87
CA LYS A 77 0.27 -9.59 1.75
C LYS A 77 0.58 -8.62 0.61
N ALA A 78 1.82 -8.16 0.50
CA ALA A 78 2.26 -7.30 -0.58
C ALA A 78 2.10 -7.99 -1.95
N ALA A 79 2.46 -9.27 -2.06
CA ALA A 79 2.26 -10.06 -3.28
C ALA A 79 0.78 -10.13 -3.67
N LYS A 80 -0.12 -10.37 -2.71
CA LYS A 80 -1.56 -10.35 -2.95
C LYS A 80 -2.04 -9.00 -3.49
N TYR A 81 -1.78 -7.90 -2.75
CA TYR A 81 -2.24 -6.57 -3.16
C TYR A 81 -1.61 -6.09 -4.46
N ARG A 82 -0.37 -6.50 -4.74
CA ARG A 82 0.29 -6.22 -6.01
C ARG A 82 -0.37 -6.96 -7.17
N ASN A 83 -0.77 -8.22 -6.99
CA ASN A 83 -1.53 -8.95 -8.00
C ASN A 83 -2.88 -8.25 -8.26
N ASP A 84 -3.62 -7.89 -7.21
CA ASP A 84 -4.89 -7.17 -7.33
C ASP A 84 -4.70 -5.83 -8.10
N LEU A 85 -3.62 -5.11 -7.83
CA LEU A 85 -3.25 -3.87 -8.53
C LEU A 85 -2.96 -4.11 -10.01
N ILE A 86 -2.18 -5.15 -10.35
CA ILE A 86 -1.84 -5.50 -11.72
C ILE A 86 -3.10 -5.93 -12.49
N GLU A 87 -3.95 -6.75 -11.90
CA GLU A 87 -5.21 -7.15 -12.53
C GLU A 87 -6.08 -5.94 -12.86
N LEU A 88 -6.23 -5.00 -11.92
CA LEU A 88 -6.98 -3.78 -12.14
C LEU A 88 -6.36 -2.88 -13.23
N ALA A 89 -5.03 -2.84 -13.32
CA ALA A 89 -4.33 -2.07 -14.35
C ALA A 89 -4.54 -2.68 -15.75
N VAL A 90 -4.46 -4.01 -15.85
CA VAL A 90 -4.64 -4.75 -17.10
C VAL A 90 -6.09 -4.73 -17.56
N GLU A 91 -7.07 -4.79 -16.66
CA GLU A 91 -8.50 -4.67 -17.00
C GLU A 91 -8.87 -3.37 -17.72
N GLN A 92 -8.06 -2.32 -17.62
CA GLN A 92 -8.31 -1.02 -18.24
C GLN A 92 -7.77 -0.93 -19.68
N ASP A 93 -7.06 -1.96 -20.15
CA ASP A 93 -6.37 -1.97 -21.45
C ASP A 93 -6.63 -3.32 -22.15
N ASP A 94 -7.46 -3.29 -23.20
CA ASP A 94 -7.84 -4.49 -23.97
C ASP A 94 -6.61 -5.18 -24.60
N GLU A 95 -5.54 -4.45 -24.97
CA GLU A 95 -4.31 -5.04 -25.51
C GLU A 95 -3.44 -5.68 -24.41
N ALA A 96 -3.43 -5.10 -23.21
CA ALA A 96 -2.71 -5.68 -22.07
C ALA A 96 -3.38 -6.97 -21.55
N MET A 97 -4.70 -7.08 -21.65
CA MET A 97 -5.46 -8.27 -21.20
C MET A 97 -5.09 -9.53 -22.00
N GLU A 98 -4.78 -9.38 -23.29
CA GLU A 98 -4.38 -10.50 -24.16
C GLU A 98 -2.93 -10.97 -23.95
N ALA A 99 -2.08 -10.15 -23.29
CA ALA A 99 -0.65 -10.43 -23.08
C ALA A 99 -0.32 -11.11 -21.73
N ARG A 100 -1.34 -11.48 -20.94
CA ARG A 100 -1.21 -12.09 -19.61
C ARG A 100 -0.75 -13.55 -19.63
#